data_AF-A0A8T5AF45-F1
#
_entry.id   AF-A0A8T5AF45-F1
#
_cell.length_a   1.000
_cell.length_b   1.000
_cell.length_c   1.000
_cell.angle_alpha   90.00
_cell.angle_beta   90.00
_cell.angle_gamma   90.00
#
_symmetry.space_group_name_H-M   'P 1'
#
loop_
_entity.id
_entity.type
_entity.pdbx_description
1 polymer ?
#
loop_
_entity_poly.entity_id
_entity_poly.type
_entity_poly.pdbx_seq_one_letter_code
_entity_poly.pdbx_strand_id
1 'polypeptide(L)'
;MVNSNFEEALLNIEAFCRVLADKISGKESCSEPDPIEKLLKRKATFEFYGRSVEGREPLIDFFEDEKEIKILALVNPLSKSEIALNSDTDFTEITIGDHLKIKLPFTIAESGKVHVKNFGWTFEITVEKAIP
;
A
#
# COMPACT_ATOMS: atom_id res chain seq x y z
N MET A 1 -29.10 12.84 -18.31
CA MET A 1 -28.34 13.20 -17.10
C MET A 1 -27.09 12.33 -17.04
N VAL A 2 -26.03 12.73 -17.73
CA VAL A 2 -24.69 12.12 -17.67
C VAL A 2 -23.73 13.24 -18.02
N ASN A 3 -23.13 13.90 -17.03
CA ASN A 3 -22.05 14.89 -17.21
C ASN A 3 -21.27 15.17 -15.91
N SER A 4 -21.73 14.72 -14.74
CA SER A 4 -21.10 15.03 -13.45
C SER A 4 -19.70 14.44 -13.28
N ASN A 5 -19.48 13.19 -13.71
CA ASN A 5 -18.24 12.48 -13.37
C ASN A 5 -17.03 12.95 -14.20
N PHE A 6 -17.26 13.46 -15.42
CA PHE A 6 -16.17 13.98 -16.26
C PHE A 6 -15.73 15.38 -15.81
N GLU A 7 -16.69 16.25 -15.49
CA GLU A 7 -16.40 17.58 -14.94
C GLU A 7 -15.70 17.48 -13.58
N GLU A 8 -16.15 16.57 -12.71
CA GLU A 8 -15.50 16.31 -11.42
C GLU A 8 -14.08 15.75 -11.59
N ALA A 9 -13.86 14.85 -12.56
CA ALA A 9 -12.52 14.36 -12.88
C ALA A 9 -11.60 15.50 -13.37
N LEU A 10 -12.10 16.41 -14.21
CA LEU A 10 -11.33 17.56 -14.68
C LEU A 10 -10.97 18.52 -13.53
N LEU A 11 -11.91 18.79 -12.61
CA LEU A 11 -11.64 19.61 -11.42
C LEU A 11 -10.60 18.98 -10.50
N ASN A 12 -10.62 17.66 -10.34
CA ASN A 12 -9.62 16.94 -9.56
C ASN A 12 -8.23 16.99 -10.23
N ILE A 13 -8.16 16.87 -11.56
CA ILE A 13 -6.91 17.03 -12.32
C ILE A 13 -6.37 18.46 -12.17
N GLU A 14 -7.24 19.47 -12.27
CA GLU A 14 -6.86 20.87 -12.11
C GLU A 14 -6.30 21.15 -10.71
N ALA A 15 -6.96 20.65 -9.65
CA ALA A 15 -6.50 20.79 -8.28
C ALA A 15 -5.12 20.12 -8.06
N PHE A 16 -4.92 18.93 -8.63
CA PHE A 16 -3.63 18.23 -8.58
C PHE A 16 -2.52 19.04 -9.26
N CYS A 17 -2.76 19.54 -10.48
CA CYS A 17 -1.79 20.33 -11.24
C CYS A 17 -1.41 21.63 -10.52
N ARG A 18 -2.36 22.29 -9.85
CA ARG A 18 -2.09 23.50 -9.06
C ARG A 18 -1.16 23.20 -7.88
N VAL A 19 -1.46 22.15 -7.10
CA VAL A 19 -0.61 21.73 -5.98
C VAL A 19 0.80 21.35 -6.47
N LEU A 20 0.90 20.69 -7.62
CA LEU A 20 2.18 20.34 -8.22
C LEU A 20 2.98 21.59 -8.62
N ALA A 21 2.33 22.57 -9.25
CA ALA A 21 2.95 23.84 -9.63
C ALA A 21 3.41 24.64 -8.41
N ASP A 22 2.61 24.68 -7.34
CA ASP A 22 2.95 25.36 -6.09
C ASP A 22 4.18 24.71 -5.43
N LYS A 23 4.26 23.36 -5.43
CA LYS A 23 5.43 22.61 -4.95
C LYS A 23 6.69 22.87 -5.77
N ILE A 24 6.58 22.90 -7.11
CA ILE A 24 7.70 23.22 -8.01
C ILE A 24 8.17 24.67 -7.80
N SER A 25 7.25 25.59 -7.51
CA SER A 25 7.57 27.01 -7.29
C SER A 25 8.23 27.30 -5.92
N GLY A 26 8.37 26.31 -5.05
CA GLY A 26 9.11 26.42 -3.79
C GLY A 26 8.48 27.35 -2.74
N LYS A 27 7.18 27.64 -2.83
CA LYS A 27 6.49 28.58 -1.93
C LYS A 27 6.10 27.98 -0.57
N GLU A 28 6.15 26.67 -0.42
CA GLU A 28 6.00 25.99 0.87
C GLU A 28 7.35 25.41 1.30
N SER A 29 7.70 25.55 2.58
CA SER A 29 8.89 24.93 3.18
C SER A 29 8.75 23.41 3.10
N CYS A 30 9.16 22.86 1.96
CA CYS A 30 9.16 21.44 1.70
C CYS A 30 10.38 20.85 2.41
N SER A 31 10.15 19.92 3.33
CA SER A 31 11.09 18.82 3.52
C SER A 31 11.48 18.29 2.14
N GLU A 32 12.77 18.11 1.90
CA GLU A 32 13.27 17.66 0.59
C GLU A 32 12.52 16.38 0.20
N PRO A 33 11.89 16.33 -0.99
CA PRO A 33 11.25 15.12 -1.47
C PRO A 33 12.30 14.02 -1.56
N ASP A 34 11.99 12.84 -1.05
CA ASP A 34 12.91 11.71 -1.14
C ASP A 34 13.29 11.46 -2.60
N PRO A 35 14.59 11.22 -2.90
CA PRO A 35 15.05 10.93 -4.26
C PRO A 35 14.27 9.76 -4.87
N ILE A 36 13.95 9.86 -6.17
CA ILE A 36 13.19 8.83 -6.89
C ILE A 36 13.86 7.45 -6.80
N GLU A 37 15.18 7.39 -6.69
CA GLU A 37 15.95 6.17 -6.51
C GLU A 37 15.64 5.45 -5.19
N LYS A 38 15.30 6.18 -4.12
CA LYS A 38 14.86 5.59 -2.85
C LYS A 38 13.45 5.02 -2.97
N LEU A 39 12.58 5.66 -3.74
CA LEU A 39 11.22 5.19 -4.00
C LEU A 39 11.22 3.91 -4.86
N LEU A 40 12.12 3.83 -5.85
CA LEU A 40 12.24 2.69 -6.76
C LEU A 40 12.85 1.44 -6.11
N LYS A 41 13.81 1.60 -5.19
CA LYS A 41 14.46 0.45 -4.51
C LYS A 41 13.51 -0.32 -3.58
N ARG A 42 12.53 0.34 -2.97
CA ARG A 42 11.62 -0.31 -2.00
C ARG A 42 10.69 -1.35 -2.62
N LYS A 43 10.36 -1.24 -3.91
CA LYS A 43 9.36 -2.12 -4.55
C LYS A 43 9.91 -3.49 -4.96
N ALA A 44 11.23 -3.67 -5.03
CA ALA A 44 11.87 -4.84 -5.64
C ALA A 44 11.98 -6.07 -4.72
N THR A 45 11.75 -5.94 -3.41
CA THR A 45 12.01 -7.01 -2.44
C THR A 45 10.75 -7.76 -2.00
N PHE A 46 9.56 -7.27 -2.36
CA PHE A 46 8.29 -7.86 -1.94
C PHE A 46 7.73 -8.75 -3.04
N GLU A 47 7.50 -10.02 -2.71
CA GLU A 47 6.79 -10.94 -3.59
C GLU A 47 5.31 -10.95 -3.22
N PHE A 48 4.43 -10.88 -4.22
CA PHE A 48 3.01 -11.05 -3.99
C PHE A 48 2.41 -11.97 -5.06
N TYR A 49 1.45 -12.78 -4.62
CA TYR A 49 0.71 -13.71 -5.45
C TYR A 49 -0.78 -13.37 -5.30
N GLY A 50 -1.32 -12.72 -6.32
CA GLY A 50 -2.72 -12.36 -6.42
C GLY A 50 -3.44 -13.26 -7.42
N ARG A 51 -4.58 -13.84 -7.07
CA ARG A 51 -5.50 -14.39 -8.07
C ARG A 51 -6.28 -13.24 -8.69
N SER A 52 -6.25 -13.14 -10.02
CA SER A 52 -7.17 -12.24 -10.73
C SER A 52 -8.59 -12.73 -10.50
N VAL A 53 -9.43 -11.90 -9.89
CA VAL A 53 -10.85 -12.18 -9.72
C VAL A 53 -11.61 -11.26 -10.66
N GLU A 54 -12.42 -11.83 -11.55
CA GLU A 54 -13.19 -11.09 -12.57
C GLU A 54 -12.31 -10.22 -13.49
N GLY A 55 -11.08 -10.64 -13.76
CA GLY A 55 -10.15 -9.93 -14.64
C GLY A 55 -9.52 -8.69 -14.02
N ARG A 56 -9.69 -8.46 -12.71
CA ARG A 56 -9.02 -7.38 -11.97
C ARG A 56 -7.89 -7.95 -11.13
N GLU A 57 -6.68 -7.43 -11.36
CA GLU A 57 -5.53 -7.73 -10.51
C GLU A 57 -5.64 -6.92 -9.20
N PRO A 58 -5.23 -7.49 -8.06
CA PRO A 58 -5.16 -6.74 -6.82
C PRO A 58 -4.13 -5.61 -6.95
N LEU A 59 -4.52 -4.40 -6.54
CA LEU A 59 -3.59 -3.27 -6.48
C LEU A 59 -2.94 -3.25 -5.11
N ILE A 60 -1.61 -3.28 -5.09
CA ILE A 60 -0.83 -3.34 -3.85
C ILE A 60 0.24 -2.28 -3.91
N ASP A 61 0.38 -1.55 -2.81
CA ASP A 61 1.48 -0.62 -2.61
C ASP A 61 2.15 -0.85 -1.25
N PHE A 62 3.45 -0.57 -1.23
CA PHE A 62 4.32 -0.84 -0.08
C PHE A 62 5.02 0.44 0.34
N PHE A 63 4.88 0.78 1.62
CA PHE A 63 5.58 1.89 2.25
C PHE A 63 6.40 1.33 3.39
N GLU A 64 7.71 1.44 3.26
CA GLU A 64 8.65 0.94 4.26
C GLU A 64 9.45 2.11 4.84
N ASP A 65 9.49 2.18 6.16
CA ASP A 65 10.43 3.02 6.89
C ASP A 65 11.37 2.17 7.75
N GLU A 66 12.13 2.78 8.67
CA GLU A 66 13.09 2.07 9.51
C GLU A 66 12.42 1.14 10.53
N LYS A 67 11.18 1.39 10.92
CA LYS A 67 10.48 0.74 12.04
C LYS A 67 9.31 -0.11 11.59
N GLU A 68 8.61 0.29 10.53
CA GLU A 68 7.39 -0.35 10.08
C GLU A 68 7.33 -0.49 8.56
N ILE A 69 6.48 -1.43 8.14
CA ILE A 69 6.02 -1.59 6.77
C ILE A 69 4.52 -1.45 6.75
N LYS A 70 4.04 -0.54 5.93
CA LYS A 70 2.63 -0.33 5.63
C LYS A 70 2.33 -0.84 4.23
N ILE A 71 1.31 -1.66 4.15
CA ILE A 71 0.84 -2.31 2.94
C ILE A 71 -0.56 -1.81 2.68
N LEU A 72 -0.77 -1.22 1.51
CA LEU A 72 -2.10 -0.86 1.02
C LEU A 72 -2.51 -1.89 -0.02
N ALA A 73 -3.55 -2.68 0.27
CA ALA A 73 -4.06 -3.69 -0.63
C ALA A 73 -5.52 -3.40 -0.98
N LEU A 74 -5.78 -3.13 -2.26
CA LEU A 74 -7.14 -3.05 -2.81
C LEU A 74 -7.52 -4.45 -3.33
N VAL A 75 -8.46 -5.09 -2.66
CA VAL A 75 -8.97 -6.43 -3.02
C VAL A 75 -10.49 -6.39 -3.22
N ASN A 76 -10.98 -7.20 -4.15
CA ASN A 76 -12.42 -7.28 -4.45
C ASN A 76 -13.19 -7.80 -3.22
N PRO A 77 -14.28 -7.15 -2.76
CA PRO A 77 -15.03 -7.48 -1.53
C PRO A 77 -15.78 -8.83 -1.54
N LEU A 78 -15.41 -9.79 -2.39
CA LEU A 78 -16.26 -10.95 -2.70
C LEU A 78 -16.54 -11.90 -1.53
N SER A 79 -15.82 -11.78 -0.41
CA SER A 79 -16.15 -12.45 0.84
C SER A 79 -15.53 -11.74 2.04
N LYS A 80 -16.03 -12.03 3.25
CA LYS A 80 -15.36 -11.67 4.52
C LYS A 80 -13.89 -12.05 4.39
N SER A 81 -13.05 -11.04 4.16
CA SER A 81 -11.63 -11.26 3.95
C SER A 81 -11.00 -11.33 5.33
N GLU A 82 -10.67 -12.55 5.74
CA GLU A 82 -9.86 -12.77 6.93
C GLU A 82 -8.41 -12.44 6.58
N ILE A 83 -7.71 -11.78 7.50
CA ILE A 83 -6.27 -11.53 7.37
C ILE A 83 -5.56 -12.51 8.28
N ALA A 84 -4.70 -13.33 7.68
CA ALA A 84 -3.87 -14.28 8.38
C ALA A 84 -2.39 -13.91 8.22
N LEU A 85 -1.63 -14.11 9.29
CA LEU A 85 -0.19 -13.88 9.38
C LEU A 85 0.48 -15.22 9.68
N ASN A 86 1.38 -15.63 8.79
CA ASN A 86 2.22 -16.81 8.99
C ASN A 86 3.68 -16.37 8.96
N SER A 87 4.33 -16.40 10.11
CA SER A 87 5.77 -16.11 10.22
C SER A 87 6.55 -17.42 10.21
N ASP A 88 7.56 -17.51 9.33
CA ASP A 88 8.60 -18.55 9.34
C ASP A 88 9.91 -17.95 9.89
N THR A 89 11.03 -18.68 9.95
CA THR A 89 12.31 -18.13 10.43
C THR A 89 12.83 -16.99 9.56
N ASP A 90 12.58 -17.06 8.25
CA ASP A 90 13.23 -16.21 7.25
C ASP A 90 12.29 -15.19 6.59
N PHE A 91 10.98 -15.36 6.76
CA PHE A 91 9.99 -14.53 6.08
C PHE A 91 8.67 -14.47 6.84
N THR A 92 7.84 -13.50 6.48
CA THR A 92 6.46 -13.42 6.94
C THR A 92 5.51 -13.38 5.76
N GLU A 93 4.52 -14.27 5.76
CA GLU A 93 3.44 -14.29 4.78
C GLU A 93 2.18 -13.65 5.38
N ILE A 94 1.65 -12.66 4.66
CA ILE A 94 0.34 -12.06 4.92
C ILE A 94 -0.63 -12.58 3.87
N THR A 95 -1.70 -13.21 4.32
CA THR A 95 -2.79 -13.70 3.46
C THR A 95 -4.04 -12.86 3.70
N ILE A 96 -4.65 -12.35 2.63
CA ILE A 96 -5.92 -11.61 2.66
C ILE A 96 -6.98 -12.43 1.90
N GLY A 97 -7.85 -13.11 2.64
CA GLY A 97 -8.79 -14.09 2.10
C GLY A 97 -8.07 -15.16 1.26
N ASP A 98 -8.74 -15.67 0.22
CA ASP A 98 -8.16 -16.68 -0.69
C ASP A 98 -7.49 -16.07 -1.93
N HIS A 99 -7.36 -14.74 -1.97
CA HIS A 99 -7.10 -13.99 -3.19
C HIS A 99 -5.72 -13.37 -3.25
N LEU A 100 -5.14 -13.02 -2.11
CA LEU A 100 -3.87 -12.32 -2.06
C LEU A 100 -2.96 -12.88 -0.98
N LYS A 101 -1.76 -13.25 -1.39
CA LYS A 101 -0.64 -13.57 -0.52
C LYS A 101 0.49 -12.61 -0.75
N ILE A 102 1.08 -12.11 0.32
CA ILE A 102 2.20 -11.17 0.30
C ILE A 102 3.31 -11.78 1.15
N LYS A 103 4.48 -11.98 0.56
CA LYS A 103 5.65 -12.49 1.26
C LYS A 103 6.62 -11.35 1.54
N LEU A 104 6.85 -11.11 2.81
CA LEU A 104 7.77 -10.13 3.34
C LEU A 104 9.12 -10.80 3.61
N PRO A 105 10.25 -10.23 3.15
CA PRO A 105 11.58 -10.84 3.25
C PRO A 105 12.21 -10.66 4.66
N PHE A 106 11.39 -10.67 5.70
CA PHE A 106 11.81 -10.56 7.10
C PHE A 106 10.74 -11.12 8.03
N THR A 107 11.14 -11.35 9.26
CA THR A 107 10.29 -11.83 10.35
C THR A 107 9.67 -10.68 11.13
N ILE A 108 8.38 -10.77 11.40
CA ILE A 108 7.72 -9.92 12.40
C ILE A 108 8.16 -10.41 13.78
N ALA A 109 8.54 -9.51 14.68
CA ALA A 109 8.88 -9.86 16.06
C ALA A 109 7.70 -10.60 16.73
N GLU A 110 7.97 -11.52 17.66
CA GLU A 110 6.92 -12.22 18.43
C GLU A 110 6.00 -11.25 19.21
N SER A 111 6.49 -10.05 19.53
CA SER A 111 5.72 -8.94 20.12
C SER A 111 5.31 -7.85 19.11
N GLY A 112 5.67 -8.03 17.84
CA GLY A 112 5.43 -7.08 16.77
C GLY A 112 3.96 -6.85 16.57
N LYS A 113 3.54 -5.59 16.62
CA LYS A 113 2.14 -5.23 16.42
C LYS A 113 1.83 -5.25 14.94
N VAL A 114 0.77 -5.96 14.59
CA VAL A 114 0.13 -5.83 13.29
C VAL A 114 -1.17 -5.06 13.45
N HIS A 115 -1.26 -3.93 12.77
CA HIS A 115 -2.45 -3.09 12.76
C HIS A 115 -3.14 -3.19 11.41
N VAL A 116 -4.40 -3.61 11.43
CA VAL A 116 -5.21 -3.76 10.23
C VAL A 116 -6.35 -2.75 10.28
N LYS A 117 -6.48 -1.93 9.25
CA LYS A 117 -7.66 -1.09 9.01
C LYS A 117 -8.32 -1.52 7.71
N ASN A 118 -9.65 -1.56 7.73
CA ASN A 118 -10.47 -1.88 6.57
C ASN A 118 -11.27 -0.63 6.16
N PHE A 119 -11.10 -0.23 4.90
CA PHE A 119 -11.80 0.88 4.27
C PHE A 119 -12.63 0.39 3.08
N GLY A 120 -13.54 -0.56 3.33
CA GLY A 120 -14.40 -1.15 2.32
C GLY A 120 -13.65 -2.17 1.46
N TRP A 121 -12.98 -1.72 0.40
CA TRP A 121 -12.22 -2.57 -0.52
C TRP A 121 -10.72 -2.51 -0.29
N THR A 122 -10.27 -1.58 0.56
CA THR A 122 -8.86 -1.34 0.85
C THR A 122 -8.52 -1.81 2.25
N PHE A 123 -7.49 -2.64 2.35
CA PHE A 123 -6.84 -2.98 3.60
C PHE A 123 -5.56 -2.16 3.75
N GLU A 124 -5.42 -1.49 4.89
CA GLU A 124 -4.16 -0.92 5.35
C GLU A 124 -3.61 -1.85 6.43
N ILE A 125 -2.48 -2.50 6.15
CA ILE A 125 -1.80 -3.41 7.06
C ILE A 125 -0.47 -2.79 7.44
N THR A 126 -0.31 -2.42 8.70
CA THR A 126 0.96 -1.94 9.25
C THR A 126 1.60 -3.04 10.08
N VAL A 127 2.87 -3.32 9.81
CA VAL A 127 3.68 -4.34 10.43
C VAL A 127 4.92 -3.69 11.03
N GLU A 128 5.13 -3.81 12.33
CA GLU A 128 6.38 -3.41 12.98
C GLU A 128 7.51 -4.43 12.66
N LYS A 129 8.67 -3.93 12.26
CA LYS A 129 9.86 -4.75 12.03
C LYS A 129 10.45 -5.21 13.36
N ALA A 130 10.99 -6.42 13.39
CA ALA A 130 11.85 -6.83 14.50
C ALA A 130 13.11 -5.96 14.51
N ILE A 131 13.30 -5.18 15.57
CA ILE A 131 14.58 -4.50 15.80
C ILE A 131 15.56 -5.56 16.32
N PRO A 132 16.72 -5.77 15.68
CA PRO A 132 17.73 -6.71 16.15
C PRO A 132 18.31 -6.33 17.52
#